data_AF-F1B0E7-F1
#
_entry.id   AF-F1B0E7-F1
#
_cell.length_a   1.000
_cell.length_b   1.000
_cell.length_c   1.000
_cell.angle_alpha   90.00
_cell.angle_beta   90.00
_cell.angle_gamma   90.00
#
_symmetry.space_group_name_H-M   'P 1'
#
loop_
_entity.id
_entity.type
_entity.pdbx_description
1 polymer ?
#
loop_
_entity_poly.entity_id
_entity_poly.type
_entity_poly.pdbx_seq_one_letter_code
_entity_poly.pdbx_strand_id
1 'polypeptide(L)'
;NNSVMLNNCVGYPKVRYNTITDARKISELDDRWPQLKYDYNFGIEKQFLWKKEFLKHGSCGIKRYQQPAYFDLAMNLKDKFDLLSTLRNHGITPGSTYQLDDIEKAIKTVSIKVPSLKCIEKYPGDV
;
A
#
# COMPACT_ATOMS: atom_id res chain seq x y z
N ASN A 1 16.93 2.85 16.34
CA ASN A 1 15.62 3.41 16.73
C ASN A 1 14.58 2.31 16.56
N ASN A 2 14.32 1.52 17.61
CA ASN A 2 13.46 0.33 17.53
C ASN A 2 11.98 0.71 17.71
N SER A 3 11.45 1.50 16.77
CA SER A 3 10.01 1.79 16.74
C SER A 3 9.27 0.51 16.36
N VAL A 4 8.61 -0.12 17.33
CA VAL A 4 7.71 -1.24 17.06
C VAL A 4 6.50 -0.71 16.29
N MET A 5 6.25 -1.27 15.12
CA MET A 5 5.10 -0.87 14.29
C MET A 5 3.79 -1.25 15.00
N LEU A 6 2.95 -0.24 15.28
CA LEU A 6 1.61 -0.43 15.86
C LEU A 6 0.76 -1.32 14.97
N ASN A 7 0.20 -2.36 15.58
CA ASN A 7 -0.69 -3.32 14.91
C ASN A 7 -1.66 -3.97 15.91
N ASN A 8 -2.75 -4.51 15.39
CA ASN A 8 -3.78 -5.25 16.14
C ASN A 8 -4.37 -4.47 17.33
N CYS A 9 -4.60 -3.17 17.15
CA CYS A 9 -5.11 -2.33 18.22
C CYS A 9 -6.55 -2.70 18.58
N VAL A 10 -6.80 -2.87 19.88
CA VAL A 10 -8.14 -3.14 20.40
C VAL A 10 -8.92 -1.84 20.45
N GLY A 11 -9.95 -1.72 19.61
CA GLY A 11 -10.94 -0.66 19.71
C GLY A 11 -12.08 -1.03 20.65
N TYR A 12 -12.72 -0.03 21.25
CA TYR A 12 -13.97 -0.15 21.99
C TYR A 12 -15.03 0.77 21.35
N PRO A 13 -16.11 0.23 20.77
CA PRO A 13 -16.40 -1.20 20.57
C PRO A 13 -15.37 -1.90 19.66
N LYS A 14 -15.35 -3.25 19.69
CA LYS A 14 -14.41 -4.07 18.88
C LYS A 14 -14.49 -3.67 17.41
N VAL A 15 -13.35 -3.32 16.81
CA VAL A 15 -13.26 -2.95 15.40
C VAL A 15 -13.66 -4.15 14.53
N ARG A 16 -14.54 -3.90 13.55
CA ARG A 16 -15.00 -4.88 12.57
C ARG A 16 -14.75 -4.35 11.17
N TYR A 17 -14.55 -5.29 10.24
CA TYR A 17 -14.51 -4.97 8.83
C TYR A 17 -15.90 -5.08 8.24
N ASN A 18 -16.36 -4.02 7.59
CA ASN A 18 -17.60 -4.02 6.82
C ASN A 18 -17.24 -4.37 5.37
N THR A 19 -17.82 -5.44 4.82
CA THR A 19 -17.58 -5.79 3.41
C THR A 19 -17.96 -4.62 2.52
N ILE A 20 -17.05 -4.23 1.62
CA ILE A 20 -17.28 -3.16 0.67
C ILE A 20 -18.15 -3.72 -0.45
N THR A 21 -19.32 -3.14 -0.70
CA THR A 21 -20.26 -3.60 -1.74
C THR A 21 -20.44 -2.59 -2.87
N ASP A 22 -19.97 -1.36 -2.69
CA ASP A 22 -20.01 -0.32 -3.73
C ASP A 22 -19.05 -0.68 -4.87
N ALA A 23 -19.61 -0.93 -6.06
CA ALA A 23 -18.86 -1.41 -7.21
C ALA A 23 -17.78 -0.42 -7.67
N ARG A 24 -18.05 0.89 -7.59
CA ARG A 24 -17.07 1.92 -7.94
C ARG A 24 -15.89 1.88 -6.98
N LYS A 25 -16.16 1.82 -5.68
CA LYS A 25 -15.14 1.73 -4.63
C LYS A 25 -14.30 0.47 -4.75
N ILE A 26 -14.92 -0.65 -5.10
CA ILE A 26 -14.24 -1.92 -5.37
C ILE A 26 -13.27 -1.75 -6.55
N SER A 27 -13.74 -1.21 -7.67
CA SER A 27 -12.89 -0.97 -8.85
C SER A 27 -11.73 -0.04 -8.52
N GLU A 28 -12.00 1.09 -7.86
CA GLU A 28 -10.98 2.08 -7.50
C GLU A 28 -9.91 1.50 -6.56
N LEU A 29 -10.32 0.63 -5.62
CA LEU A 29 -9.42 -0.06 -4.71
C LEU A 29 -8.62 -1.14 -5.41
N ASP A 30 -9.20 -1.93 -6.30
CA ASP A 30 -8.46 -2.98 -6.99
C ASP A 30 -7.39 -2.40 -7.93
N ASP A 31 -7.71 -1.29 -8.62
CA ASP A 31 -6.74 -0.57 -9.47
C ASP A 31 -5.52 -0.05 -8.69
N ARG A 32 -5.69 0.28 -7.40
CA ARG A 32 -4.66 0.95 -6.58
C ARG A 32 -4.03 0.03 -5.53
N TRP A 33 -4.76 -0.98 -5.11
CA TRP A 33 -4.40 -1.92 -4.05
C TRP A 33 -4.84 -3.35 -4.44
N PRO A 34 -4.32 -3.87 -5.56
CA PRO A 34 -4.70 -5.19 -6.08
C PRO A 34 -4.27 -6.30 -5.12
N GLN A 35 -5.03 -7.40 -5.15
CA GLN A 35 -4.84 -8.52 -4.23
C GLN A 35 -4.07 -9.67 -4.91
N LEU A 36 -2.81 -9.42 -5.28
CA LEU A 36 -1.98 -10.28 -6.16
C LEU A 36 -1.78 -11.75 -5.74
N LYS A 37 -2.22 -12.15 -4.53
CA LYS A 37 -2.18 -13.56 -4.06
C LYS A 37 -3.43 -14.37 -4.43
N TYR A 38 -4.43 -13.72 -5.01
CA TYR A 38 -5.74 -14.30 -5.28
C TYR A 38 -6.16 -13.97 -6.70
N ASP A 39 -6.92 -14.87 -7.32
CA ASP A 39 -7.62 -14.56 -8.57
C ASP A 39 -8.53 -13.34 -8.40
N TYR A 40 -8.69 -12.54 -9.45
CA TYR A 40 -9.44 -11.29 -9.42
C TYR A 40 -10.84 -11.44 -8.78
N ASN A 41 -11.69 -12.33 -9.33
CA ASN A 41 -13.06 -12.52 -8.84
C ASN A 41 -13.10 -12.96 -7.37
N PHE A 42 -12.21 -13.88 -6.99
CA PHE A 42 -12.12 -14.39 -5.63
C PHE A 42 -11.62 -13.32 -4.65
N GLY A 43 -10.63 -12.53 -5.08
CA GLY A 43 -10.13 -11.37 -4.35
C GLY A 43 -11.23 -10.34 -4.08
N ILE A 44 -11.99 -9.96 -5.12
CA ILE A 44 -13.10 -9.00 -4.98
C ILE A 44 -14.19 -9.53 -4.04
N GLU A 45 -14.57 -10.80 -4.17
CA GLU A 45 -15.61 -11.41 -3.34
C GLU A 45 -15.20 -11.49 -1.86
N LYS A 46 -13.96 -11.94 -1.58
CA LYS A 46 -13.51 -12.23 -0.21
C LYS A 46 -12.83 -11.05 0.49
N GLN A 47 -12.23 -10.13 -0.27
CA GLN A 47 -11.56 -8.92 0.23
C GLN A 47 -10.49 -9.22 1.29
N PHE A 48 -9.79 -10.36 1.16
CA PHE A 48 -8.94 -10.89 2.22
C PHE A 48 -7.80 -9.95 2.61
N LEU A 49 -7.14 -9.35 1.62
CA LEU A 49 -6.05 -8.40 1.89
C LEU A 49 -6.60 -7.15 2.57
N TRP A 50 -7.63 -6.53 1.99
CA TRP A 50 -8.21 -5.29 2.52
C TRP A 50 -8.73 -5.46 3.95
N LYS A 51 -9.44 -6.56 4.23
CA LYS A 51 -9.91 -6.93 5.56
C LYS A 51 -8.75 -7.08 6.54
N LYS A 52 -7.70 -7.82 6.16
CA LYS A 52 -6.53 -8.06 7.00
C LYS A 52 -5.81 -6.77 7.33
N GLU A 53 -5.54 -5.92 6.33
CA GLU A 53 -4.82 -4.66 6.50
C GLU A 53 -5.64 -3.67 7.34
N PHE A 54 -6.94 -3.57 7.14
CA PHE A 54 -7.79 -2.71 7.97
C PHE A 54 -7.85 -3.18 9.43
N LEU A 55 -8.08 -4.47 9.68
CA LEU A 55 -8.15 -4.98 11.05
C LEU A 55 -6.80 -4.92 11.78
N LYS A 56 -5.70 -5.18 11.07
CA LYS A 56 -4.35 -5.16 11.65
C LYS A 56 -3.80 -3.75 11.82
N HIS A 57 -3.99 -2.85 10.87
CA HIS A 57 -3.36 -1.51 10.88
C HIS A 57 -4.39 -0.38 10.98
N GLY A 58 -5.48 -0.45 10.21
CA GLY A 58 -6.56 0.54 10.29
C GLY A 58 -7.20 0.67 11.67
N SER A 59 -7.30 -0.44 12.42
CA SER A 59 -7.80 -0.46 13.81
C SER A 59 -7.04 0.48 14.74
N CYS A 60 -5.74 0.70 14.50
CA CYS A 60 -4.92 1.62 15.30
C CYS A 60 -5.20 3.10 15.03
N GLY A 61 -5.86 3.42 13.91
CA GLY A 61 -6.26 4.78 13.53
C GLY A 61 -7.77 5.05 13.64
N ILE A 62 -8.54 4.11 14.19
CA ILE A 62 -10.00 4.07 14.03
C ILE A 62 -10.74 5.31 14.55
N LYS A 63 -10.20 5.99 15.58
CA LYS A 63 -10.79 7.22 16.13
C LYS A 63 -10.79 8.38 15.14
N ARG A 64 -9.87 8.38 14.17
CA ARG A 64 -9.72 9.44 13.16
C ARG A 64 -10.15 8.98 11.77
N TYR A 65 -9.86 7.74 11.43
CA TYR A 65 -10.13 7.17 10.12
C TYR A 65 -10.94 5.89 10.27
N GLN A 66 -12.27 6.05 10.20
CA GLN A 66 -13.18 4.92 10.03
C GLN A 66 -12.90 4.22 8.69
N GLN A 67 -13.40 2.99 8.51
CA GLN A 67 -13.03 2.16 7.36
C GLN A 67 -13.08 2.86 5.99
N PRO A 68 -14.15 3.60 5.61
CA PRO A 68 -14.17 4.29 4.32
C PRO A 68 -13.00 5.28 4.19
N ALA A 69 -12.82 6.14 5.20
CA ALA A 69 -11.78 7.16 5.25
C ALA A 69 -10.36 6.57 5.28
N TYR A 70 -10.16 5.40 5.90
CA TYR A 70 -8.89 4.67 5.87
C TYR A 70 -8.50 4.30 4.43
N PHE A 71 -9.44 3.70 3.69
CA PHE A 71 -9.19 3.32 2.30
C PHE A 71 -9.11 4.53 1.37
N ASP A 72 -9.95 5.56 1.56
CA ASP A 72 -9.86 6.80 0.79
C ASP A 72 -8.51 7.48 0.98
N LEU A 73 -8.02 7.57 2.22
CA LEU A 73 -6.71 8.16 2.49
C LEU A 73 -5.59 7.36 1.81
N ALA A 74 -5.65 6.03 1.87
CA ALA A 74 -4.65 5.18 1.21
C ALA A 74 -4.63 5.39 -0.32
N MET A 75 -5.80 5.42 -0.96
CA MET A 75 -5.91 5.67 -2.40
C MET A 75 -5.42 7.07 -2.78
N ASN A 76 -5.81 8.09 -2.01
CA ASN A 76 -5.37 9.48 -2.23
C ASN A 76 -3.84 9.63 -2.08
N LEU A 77 -3.23 8.94 -1.12
CA LEU A 77 -1.78 8.93 -0.95
C LEU A 77 -1.08 8.22 -2.12
N LYS A 78 -1.61 7.07 -2.57
CA LYS A 78 -1.08 6.41 -3.77
C LYS A 78 -1.13 7.35 -4.97
N ASP A 79 -2.28 7.99 -5.23
CA ASP A 79 -2.44 8.85 -6.40
C ASP A 79 -1.61 10.13 -6.33
N LYS A 80 -1.27 10.59 -5.13
CA LYS A 80 -0.37 11.73 -4.92
C LYS A 80 1.08 11.44 -5.33
N PHE A 81 1.52 10.18 -5.23
CA PHE A 81 2.91 9.80 -5.48
C PHE A 81 3.00 8.78 -6.62
N ASP A 82 3.08 9.27 -7.86
CA ASP A 82 3.42 8.42 -9.00
C ASP A 82 4.94 8.13 -9.00
N LEU A 83 5.32 7.13 -8.20
CA LEU A 83 6.72 6.72 -8.06
C LEU A 83 7.29 6.18 -9.37
N LEU A 84 6.49 5.50 -10.19
CA LEU A 84 6.99 4.93 -11.45
C LEU A 84 7.35 6.04 -12.44
N SER A 85 6.48 7.02 -12.62
CA SER A 85 6.78 8.18 -13.48
C SER A 85 7.93 9.01 -12.93
N THR A 86 7.99 9.20 -11.61
CA THR A 86 9.11 9.89 -10.94
C THR A 86 10.43 9.20 -11.24
N LEU A 87 10.51 7.88 -11.06
CA LEU A 87 11.72 7.09 -11.34
C LEU A 87 12.10 7.18 -12.82
N ARG A 88 11.13 7.04 -13.74
CA ARG A 88 11.36 7.14 -15.20
C ARG A 88 11.94 8.50 -15.61
N ASN A 89 11.43 9.59 -15.03
CA ASN A 89 11.93 10.94 -15.30
C ASN A 89 13.38 11.14 -14.84
N HIS A 90 13.85 10.31 -13.90
CA HIS A 90 15.23 10.25 -13.45
C HIS A 90 16.07 9.17 -14.16
N GLY A 91 15.58 8.61 -15.28
CA GLY A 91 16.27 7.57 -16.03
C GLY A 91 16.23 6.18 -15.38
N ILE A 92 15.40 6.00 -14.35
CA ILE A 92 15.26 4.74 -13.62
C ILE A 92 14.04 4.00 -14.14
N THR A 93 14.27 3.02 -15.02
CA THR A 93 13.23 2.16 -15.61
C THR A 93 13.31 0.73 -15.09
N PRO A 94 12.19 0.00 -14.98
CA PRO A 94 12.19 -1.43 -14.69
C PRO A 94 13.06 -2.22 -15.68
N GLY A 95 13.74 -3.27 -15.21
CA GLY A 95 14.57 -4.16 -16.05
C GLY A 95 16.08 -3.90 -15.98
N SER A 96 16.55 -2.98 -15.13
CA SER A 96 17.97 -2.69 -14.94
C SER A 96 18.32 -2.50 -13.46
N THR A 97 19.63 -2.45 -13.17
CA THR A 97 20.16 -2.23 -11.82
C THR A 97 20.62 -0.78 -11.66
N TYR A 98 20.33 -0.19 -10.51
CA TYR A 98 20.66 1.21 -10.17
C TYR A 98 21.28 1.28 -8.78
N GLN A 99 22.02 2.35 -8.51
CA GLN A 99 22.50 2.61 -7.16
C GLN A 99 21.35 2.99 -6.24
N LEU A 100 21.41 2.54 -4.99
CA LEU A 100 20.41 2.84 -3.97
C LEU A 100 20.19 4.37 -3.84
N ASP A 101 21.29 5.11 -3.77
CA ASP A 101 21.28 6.57 -3.64
C ASP A 101 20.53 7.29 -4.77
N ASP A 102 20.58 6.76 -6.00
CA ASP A 102 19.91 7.36 -7.14
C ASP A 102 18.39 7.19 -7.01
N ILE A 103 17.93 6.01 -6.56
CA ILE A 103 16.52 5.73 -6.28
C ILE A 103 16.03 6.62 -5.13
N GLU A 104 16.79 6.74 -4.04
CA GLU A 104 16.43 7.58 -2.91
C GLU A 104 16.33 9.07 -3.30
N LYS A 105 17.29 9.59 -4.06
CA LYS A 105 17.29 10.97 -4.55
C LYS A 105 16.09 11.24 -5.45
N ALA A 106 15.79 10.34 -6.39
CA ALA A 106 14.65 10.47 -7.28
C ALA A 106 13.33 10.55 -6.50
N ILE A 107 13.09 9.61 -5.58
CA ILE A 107 11.84 9.58 -4.80
C ILE A 107 11.74 10.79 -3.85
N LYS A 108 12.86 11.21 -3.24
CA LYS A 108 12.90 12.37 -2.34
C LYS A 108 12.40 13.67 -3.00
N THR A 109 12.51 13.80 -4.32
CA THR A 109 12.01 14.97 -5.05
C THR A 109 10.50 15.16 -4.91
N VAL A 110 9.73 14.07 -4.75
CA VAL A 110 8.27 14.10 -4.59
C VAL A 110 7.82 13.84 -3.16
N SER A 111 8.55 13.03 -2.38
CA SER A 111 8.19 12.72 -0.99
C SER A 111 8.69 13.75 0.02
N ILE A 112 9.59 14.68 -0.36
CA ILE A 112 10.25 15.71 0.47
C ILE A 112 11.22 15.12 1.52
N LYS A 113 10.99 13.88 1.95
CA LYS A 113 11.83 13.10 2.86
C LYS A 113 12.40 11.87 2.16
N VAL A 114 13.56 11.41 2.63
CA VAL A 114 14.19 10.17 2.13
C VAL A 114 13.23 9.00 2.40
N PRO A 115 12.90 8.18 1.39
CA PRO A 115 12.03 7.01 1.58
C PRO A 115 12.74 5.91 2.37
N SER A 116 11.97 5.00 2.97
CA SER A 116 12.52 3.74 3.48
C SER A 116 12.42 2.68 2.40
N LEU A 117 13.55 2.34 1.77
CA LEU A 117 13.64 1.30 0.75
C LEU A 117 13.73 -0.09 1.39
N LYS A 118 13.02 -1.05 0.80
CA LYS A 118 13.06 -2.47 1.18
C LYS A 118 13.35 -3.30 -0.06
N CYS A 119 14.46 -4.03 -0.05
CA CYS A 119 14.85 -4.91 -1.15
C CYS A 119 14.44 -6.35 -0.86
N ILE A 120 14.20 -7.12 -1.91
CA ILE A 120 14.08 -8.58 -1.87
C ILE A 120 15.26 -9.16 -2.67
N GLU A 121 15.95 -10.16 -2.12
CA GLU A 121 16.94 -10.90 -2.89
C GLU A 121 16.20 -11.78 -3.90
N LYS A 122 16.56 -11.66 -5.18
CA LYS A 122 16.15 -12.61 -6.20
C LYS A 122 17.21 -13.70 -6.27
N TYR A 123 16.81 -14.95 -6.07
CA TYR A 123 17.69 -16.08 -6.33
C TYR A 123 17.82 -16.30 -7.85
N PRO A 124 18.98 -16.74 -8.35
CA PRO A 124 19.13 -17.06 -9.77
C PRO A 124 18.11 -18.15 -10.17
N GLY A 125 17.21 -17.84 -11.11
CA GLY A 125 16.22 -18.79 -11.64
C GLY A 125 14.75 -18.33 -11.57
N ASP A 126 14.45 -17.30 -10.77
CA ASP A 126 13.10 -16.72 -10.70
C ASP A 126 12.94 -15.65 -11.80
N VAL A 127 12.62 -16.12 -13.02
CA VAL A 127 12.21 -15.30 -14.17
C VAL A 127 10.75 -14.90 -14.04
#